data_AF-A0A356SH40-F1
#
_entry.id   AF-A0A356SH40-F1
#
_cell.length_a   1.000
_cell.length_b   1.000
_cell.length_c   1.000
_cell.angle_alpha   90.00
_cell.angle_beta   90.00
_cell.angle_gamma   90.00
#
_symmetry.space_group_name_H-M   'P 1'
#
loop_
_entity.id
_entity.type
_entity.pdbx_description
1 polymer ?
#
loop_
_entity_poly.entity_id
_entity_poly.type
_entity_poly.pdbx_seq_one_letter_code
_entity_poly.pdbx_strand_id
1 'polypeptide(L)'
;IEYQDLPKSVIADDVLLLDDGKMRLRVDSATETDIDCTVLVGGTLSSRKGVNKLGGGIAAPALTEKDKSDIKAMQAIKPDFVA
;
A
#
# COMPACT_ATOMS: atom_id res chain seq x y z
N ILE A 1 -7.72 4.46 3.86
CA ILE A 1 -6.50 4.03 3.15
C ILE A 1 -5.93 5.26 2.47
N GLU A 2 -4.61 5.53 2.55
CA GLU A 2 -4.01 6.76 1.98
C GLU A 2 -3.86 6.69 0.46
N TYR A 3 -3.66 5.50 -0.11
CA TYR A 3 -3.60 5.29 -1.55
C TYR A 3 -5.01 5.22 -2.15
N GLN A 4 -5.49 6.34 -2.70
CA GLN A 4 -6.86 6.47 -3.24
C GLN A 4 -7.11 5.61 -4.48
N ASP A 5 -6.07 5.25 -5.23
CA ASP A 5 -6.18 4.41 -6.43
C ASP A 5 -6.13 2.89 -6.14
N LEU A 6 -6.15 2.49 -4.86
CA LEU A 6 -6.19 1.08 -4.49
C LEU A 6 -7.38 0.33 -5.11
N PRO A 7 -8.64 0.84 -5.10
CA PRO A 7 -9.78 0.14 -5.69
C PRO A 7 -9.61 -0.17 -7.18
N LYS A 8 -8.87 0.69 -7.91
CA LYS A 8 -8.57 0.53 -9.33
C LYS A 8 -7.42 -0.47 -9.60
N SER A 9 -6.68 -0.85 -8.56
CA SER A 9 -5.46 -1.66 -8.65
C SER A 9 -5.68 -3.13 -8.25
N VAL A 10 -6.93 -3.49 -7.93
CA VAL A 10 -7.32 -4.83 -7.46
C VAL A 10 -8.43 -5.40 -8.33
N ILE A 11 -8.49 -6.72 -8.38
CA ILE A 11 -9.56 -7.48 -9.00
C ILE A 11 -10.07 -8.55 -8.03
N ALA A 12 -11.22 -9.16 -8.33
CA ALA A 12 -11.72 -10.29 -7.56
C ALA A 12 -10.66 -11.39 -7.39
N ASP A 13 -10.66 -12.00 -6.21
CA ASP A 13 -9.70 -13.02 -5.75
C ASP A 13 -8.26 -12.55 -5.49
N ASP A 14 -7.93 -11.27 -5.72
CA ASP A 14 -6.69 -10.70 -5.20
C ASP A 14 -6.66 -10.81 -3.66
N VAL A 15 -5.46 -11.04 -3.11
CA VAL A 15 -5.25 -11.11 -1.66
C VAL A 15 -4.56 -9.85 -1.18
N LEU A 16 -5.23 -9.09 -0.33
CA LEU A 16 -4.67 -7.95 0.38
C LEU A 16 -4.06 -8.39 1.71
N LEU A 17 -2.85 -7.92 1.96
CA LEU A 17 -2.04 -8.15 3.14
C LEU A 17 -2.06 -6.88 3.98
N LEU A 18 -2.42 -7.01 5.26
CA LEU A 18 -2.47 -5.90 6.21
C LEU A 18 -1.52 -6.19 7.38
N ASP A 19 -0.93 -5.13 7.94
CA ASP A 19 0.04 -5.20 9.06
C ASP A 19 1.14 -6.25 8.80
N ASP A 20 1.93 -6.03 7.75
CA ASP A 20 3.01 -6.91 7.32
C ASP A 20 2.57 -8.36 7.03
N GLY A 21 1.30 -8.53 6.62
CA GLY A 21 0.71 -9.81 6.25
C GLY A 21 0.19 -10.66 7.42
N LYS A 22 0.14 -10.10 8.64
CA LYS A 22 -0.51 -10.73 9.80
C LYS A 22 -2.01 -10.90 9.60
N MET A 23 -2.63 -9.99 8.85
CA MET A 23 -4.01 -10.09 8.42
C MET A 23 -4.08 -10.21 6.91
N ARG A 24 -5.06 -10.98 6.42
CA ARG A 24 -5.26 -11.24 4.99
C ARG A 24 -6.72 -11.14 4.63
N LEU A 25 -6.99 -10.43 3.54
CA LEU A 25 -8.32 -10.24 2.99
C LEU A 25 -8.32 -10.72 1.54
N ARG A 26 -9.39 -11.38 1.10
CA ARG A 26 -9.64 -11.69 -0.31
C ARG A 26 -10.61 -10.65 -0.84
N VAL A 27 -10.30 -10.06 -1.99
CA VAL A 27 -11.20 -9.13 -2.68
C VAL A 27 -12.36 -9.92 -3.26
N ASP A 28 -13.59 -9.53 -2.90
CA ASP A 28 -14.82 -10.08 -3.48
C ASP A 28 -15.28 -9.21 -4.66
N SER A 29 -15.26 -7.89 -4.49
CA SER A 29 -15.56 -6.90 -5.53
C SER A 29 -14.90 -5.56 -5.23
N ALA A 30 -14.71 -4.74 -6.26
CA ALA A 30 -14.24 -3.37 -6.13
C ALA A 30 -15.14 -2.42 -6.92
N THR A 31 -15.47 -1.28 -6.34
CA THR A 31 -16.12 -0.14 -6.98
C THR A 31 -15.08 0.94 -7.30
N GLU A 32 -15.52 2.13 -7.70
CA GLU A 32 -14.60 3.26 -7.91
C GLU A 32 -13.91 3.70 -6.61
N THR A 33 -14.53 3.49 -5.45
CA THR A 33 -14.09 4.03 -4.16
C THR A 33 -13.89 2.97 -3.08
N ASP A 34 -14.59 1.83 -3.18
CA ASP A 34 -14.69 0.84 -2.12
C ASP A 34 -14.23 -0.54 -2.61
N ILE A 35 -13.76 -1.36 -1.67
CA ILE A 35 -13.35 -2.74 -1.94
C ILE A 35 -14.04 -3.62 -0.90
N ASP A 36 -14.96 -4.46 -1.37
CA ASP A 36 -15.60 -5.48 -0.54
C ASP A 36 -14.65 -6.67 -0.42
N CYS A 37 -14.43 -7.12 0.81
CA CYS A 37 -13.48 -8.17 1.09
C CYS A 37 -13.99 -9.17 2.13
N THR A 38 -13.57 -10.41 1.95
CA THR A 38 -13.71 -11.49 2.93
C THR A 38 -12.41 -11.63 3.71
N VAL A 39 -12.51 -11.69 5.04
CA VAL A 39 -11.35 -11.94 5.91
C VAL A 39 -10.91 -13.40 5.77
N LEU A 40 -9.68 -13.64 5.31
CA LEU A 40 -9.06 -14.96 5.29
C LEU A 40 -8.30 -15.25 6.57
N VAL A 41 -7.56 -14.26 7.07
CA VAL A 41 -6.81 -14.32 8.33
C VAL A 41 -7.13 -13.04 9.11
N GLY A 42 -7.84 -13.20 10.22
CA GLY A 42 -8.24 -12.11 11.11
C GLY A 42 -7.15 -11.72 12.11
N GLY A 43 -7.40 -10.67 12.87
CA GLY A 43 -6.49 -10.14 13.87
C GLY A 43 -6.89 -8.75 14.33
N THR A 44 -6.02 -8.11 15.10
CA THR A 44 -6.21 -6.73 15.54
C THR A 44 -5.54 -5.78 14.55
N LEU A 45 -6.33 -4.92 13.91
CA LEU A 45 -5.83 -3.85 13.07
C LEU A 45 -5.73 -2.56 13.88
N SER A 46 -4.52 -2.03 14.06
CA SER A 46 -4.30 -0.72 14.65
C SER A 46 -4.10 0.36 13.57
N SER A 47 -3.97 1.62 13.97
CA SER A 47 -3.84 2.74 13.03
C SER A 47 -2.51 2.72 12.26
N ARG A 48 -2.50 3.35 11.08
CA ARG A 48 -1.32 3.54 10.20
C ARG A 48 -0.63 2.23 9.77
N LYS A 49 -1.41 1.15 9.62
CA LYS A 49 -0.91 -0.10 9.04
C LYS A 49 -0.90 -0.03 7.52
N GLY A 50 0.17 -0.56 6.94
CA GLY A 50 0.30 -0.69 5.50
C GLY A 50 -0.66 -1.72 4.92
N VAL A 51 -0.93 -1.57 3.63
CA VAL A 51 -1.66 -2.53 2.81
C VAL A 51 -0.78 -2.91 1.62
N ASN A 52 -0.68 -4.20 1.33
CA ASN A 52 0.03 -4.73 0.17
C ASN A 52 -0.87 -5.72 -0.57
N LYS A 53 -0.64 -5.90 -1.87
CA LYS A 53 -1.28 -6.97 -2.64
C LYS A 53 -0.32 -8.13 -2.80
N LEU A 54 -0.76 -9.34 -2.48
CA LEU A 54 0.04 -10.54 -2.68
C LEU A 54 0.33 -10.73 -4.16
N GLY A 55 1.60 -10.92 -4.52
CA GLY A 55 2.03 -10.97 -5.93
C GLY A 55 2.33 -9.61 -6.56
N GLY A 56 2.24 -8.51 -5.80
CA GLY A 56 2.56 -7.17 -6.28
C GLY A 56 1.37 -6.51 -6.99
N GLY A 57 1.62 -5.49 -7.82
CA GLY A 57 0.57 -4.88 -8.66
C GLY A 57 -0.17 -3.69 -8.03
N ILE A 58 0.26 -3.19 -6.87
CA ILE A 58 -0.12 -1.84 -6.42
C ILE A 58 0.85 -0.86 -7.07
N ALA A 59 0.37 -0.08 -8.03
CA ALA A 59 1.16 0.87 -8.80
C ALA A 59 1.21 2.25 -8.12
N ALA A 60 1.57 2.29 -6.84
CA ALA A 60 1.87 3.56 -6.19
C ALA A 60 3.13 4.17 -6.86
N PRO A 61 3.20 5.50 -7.04
CA PRO A 61 4.39 6.14 -7.55
C PRO A 61 5.62 5.74 -6.72
N ALA A 62 6.73 5.45 -7.41
CA ALA A 62 7.97 5.02 -6.74
C ALA A 62 8.56 6.09 -5.80
N LEU A 63 8.23 7.37 -6.02
CA LEU A 63 8.63 8.49 -5.17
C LEU A 63 7.41 9.34 -4.83
N THR A 64 7.23 9.59 -3.54
CA THR A 64 6.26 10.57 -3.05
C THR A 64 6.80 12.00 -3.22
N GLU A 65 5.93 13.00 -3.12
CA GLU A 65 6.38 14.40 -3.11
C GLU A 65 7.28 14.70 -1.91
N LYS A 66 7.07 14.01 -0.79
CA LYS A 66 7.95 14.08 0.37
C LYS A 66 9.34 13.56 0.02
N ASP A 67 9.45 12.39 -0.60
CA ASP A 67 10.76 11.82 -0.96
C ASP A 67 11.52 12.75 -1.91
N LYS A 68 10.84 13.35 -2.88
CA LYS A 68 11.44 14.36 -3.78
C LYS A 68 11.93 15.59 -3.01
N SER A 69 11.18 16.05 -2.01
CA SER A 69 11.56 17.17 -1.15
C SER A 69 12.77 16.83 -0.29
N ASP A 70 12.76 15.65 0.33
CA ASP A 70 13.82 15.16 1.20
C ASP A 70 15.13 15.00 0.40
N ILE A 71 15.07 14.40 -0.80
CA ILE A 71 16.22 14.31 -1.73
C ILE A 71 16.75 15.70 -2.09
N LYS A 72 15.88 16.67 -2.40
CA LYS A 72 16.30 18.04 -2.72
C LYS A 72 16.97 18.74 -1.53
N ALA A 73 16.55 18.45 -0.30
CA ALA A 73 17.11 19.04 0.91
C ALA A 73 18.50 18.47 1.28
N MET A 74 18.91 17.32 0.73
CA MET A 74 20.18 16.65 1.04
C MET A 74 21.42 17.28 0.39
N GLN A 75 21.31 18.40 -0.34
CA GLN A 75 22.44 19.05 -1.02
C GLN A 75 23.66 19.30 -0.11
N ALA A 76 23.43 19.62 1.16
CA ALA A 76 24.50 19.85 2.14
C ALA A 76 25.11 18.56 2.71
N ILE A 77 24.35 17.45 2.68
CA ILE A 77 24.74 16.17 3.30
C ILE A 77 25.65 15.36 2.36
N LYS A 78 25.50 15.51 1.04
CA LYS A 78 26.26 14.79 -0.01
C LYS A 78 26.37 13.28 0.29
N PRO A 79 25.24 12.57 0.45
CA PRO A 79 25.29 11.16 0.78
C PRO A 79 25.89 10.35 -0.38
N ASP A 80 26.67 9.31 -0.04
CA ASP A 80 27.17 8.35 -1.02
C ASP A 80 26.03 7.50 -1.63
N PHE A 81 24.97 7.24 -0.86
CA PHE A 81 23.80 6.44 -1.27
C PHE A 81 22.49 6.98 -0.68
N VAL A 82 21.39 6.78 -1.40
CA VAL A 82 20.00 7.01 -0.96
C VAL A 82 19.22 5.74 -1.25
N ALA A 83 18.47 5.23 -0.26
CA ALA A 83 17.66 4.02 -0.34
C ALA A 83 16.20 4.33 0.03
#